data_AF-A0A8T2QRJ3-F1
#
_entry.id   AF-A0A8T2QRJ3-F1
#
_cell.length_a   1.000
_cell.length_b   1.000
_cell.length_c   1.000
_cell.angle_alpha   90.00
_cell.angle_beta   90.00
_cell.angle_gamma   90.00
#
_symmetry.space_group_name_H-M   'P 1'
#
loop_
_entity.id
_entity.type
_entity.pdbx_description
1 polymer ?
#
loop_
_entity_poly.entity_id
_entity_poly.type
_entity_poly.pdbx_seq_one_letter_code
_entity_poly.pdbx_strand_id
1 'polypeptide(L)'
;MNASAMLYHIVAETSNLLKGLLIFLEPSVQDVGLKINVLAALCALAQHEHGIPLMKDAGVDDMLLSLLEDSVDANMEEELVDTFCAMAVHEDMRPCLLQKGAVYKLAAHLASESPEICVRVLLALGMLCGSSVEGQLELAKAEGAVKALVKLMLSNDHDIKSIARDLFGTLSSNQQTRPVVEQMMRSNEN
;
A
#
# COMPACT_ATOMS: atom_id res chain seq x y z
N MET A 1 17.20 -11.73 22.36
CA MET A 1 17.94 -10.50 22.72
C MET A 1 17.93 -9.65 21.47
N ASN A 2 16.89 -8.84 21.29
CA ASN A 2 16.72 -8.09 20.03
C ASN A 2 17.56 -6.83 20.13
N ALA A 3 18.36 -6.55 19.10
CA ALA A 3 19.01 -5.26 18.99
C ALA A 3 17.93 -4.17 19.05
N SER A 4 18.18 -3.12 19.83
CA SER A 4 17.24 -1.98 19.93
C SER A 4 16.98 -1.43 18.54
N ALA A 5 15.73 -1.09 18.20
CA ALA A 5 15.37 -0.42 16.93
C ALA A 5 16.29 0.79 16.66
N MET A 6 16.71 1.48 17.72
CA MET A 6 17.68 2.58 17.69
C MET A 6 19.04 2.19 17.04
N LEU A 7 19.54 0.98 17.25
CA LEU A 7 20.78 0.50 16.62
C LEU A 7 20.59 0.31 15.11
N TYR A 8 19.45 -0.21 14.67
CA TYR A 8 19.14 -0.34 13.24
C TYR A 8 19.04 1.02 12.56
N HIS A 9 18.43 2.02 13.21
CA HIS A 9 18.37 3.39 12.70
C HIS A 9 19.76 4.02 12.56
N ILE A 10 20.59 3.96 13.60
CA ILE A 10 21.96 4.49 13.56
C ILE A 10 22.78 3.83 12.44
N VAL A 11 22.65 2.51 12.27
CA VAL A 11 23.36 1.80 11.21
C VAL A 11 22.84 2.23 9.83
N ALA A 12 21.53 2.32 9.62
CA ALA A 12 20.95 2.73 8.35
C ALA A 12 21.38 4.15 7.94
N GLU A 13 21.37 5.10 8.88
CA GLU A 13 21.81 6.49 8.68
C GLU A 13 23.30 6.59 8.35
N THR A 14 24.15 5.87 9.08
CA THR A 14 25.61 6.07 9.00
C THR A 14 26.28 5.33 7.85
N SER A 15 25.65 4.31 7.27
CA SER A 15 26.33 3.36 6.37
C SER A 15 25.87 3.37 4.90
N ASN A 16 24.94 4.26 4.50
CA ASN A 16 24.26 4.19 3.19
C ASN A 16 23.56 2.83 2.93
N LEU A 17 23.30 2.05 3.98
CA LEU A 17 22.77 0.69 3.87
C LEU A 17 21.44 0.66 3.11
N LEU A 18 20.53 1.61 3.35
CA LEU A 18 19.26 1.68 2.62
C LEU A 18 19.45 1.80 1.11
N LYS A 19 20.33 2.68 0.66
CA LYS A 19 20.64 2.81 -0.78
C LYS A 19 21.26 1.52 -1.33
N GLY A 20 22.11 0.86 -0.55
CA GLY A 20 22.68 -0.44 -0.91
C GLY A 20 21.62 -1.54 -1.00
N LEU A 21 20.63 -1.55 -0.10
CA LEU A 21 19.51 -2.49 -0.12
C LEU A 21 18.63 -2.29 -1.37
N LEU A 22 18.37 -1.04 -1.75
CA LEU A 22 17.54 -0.73 -2.93
C LEU A 22 18.14 -1.23 -4.25
N ILE A 23 19.47 -1.38 -4.36
CA ILE A 23 20.11 -1.99 -5.55
C ILE A 23 19.61 -3.43 -5.75
N PHE A 24 19.36 -4.16 -4.67
CA PHE A 24 18.88 -5.54 -4.77
C PHE A 24 17.42 -5.65 -5.21
N LEU A 25 16.68 -4.55 -5.18
CA LEU A 25 15.32 -4.47 -5.70
C LEU A 25 15.26 -4.19 -7.20
N GLU A 26 16.36 -3.77 -7.82
CA GLU A 26 16.39 -3.45 -9.25
C GLU A 26 15.94 -4.64 -10.13
N PRO A 27 15.33 -4.37 -11.30
CA PRO A 27 14.95 -5.42 -12.25
C PRO A 27 16.13 -6.29 -12.72
N SER A 28 17.36 -5.77 -12.64
CA SER A 28 18.59 -6.48 -12.98
C SER A 28 18.86 -7.68 -12.06
N VAL A 29 18.39 -7.62 -10.81
CA VAL A 29 18.57 -8.68 -9.81
C VAL A 29 17.45 -9.72 -9.95
N GLN A 30 17.83 -10.96 -10.26
CA GLN A 30 16.87 -12.06 -10.52
C GLN A 30 16.52 -12.87 -9.27
N ASP A 31 17.24 -12.69 -8.17
CA ASP A 31 17.01 -13.43 -6.93
C ASP A 31 15.77 -12.88 -6.19
N VAL A 32 14.63 -13.51 -6.42
CA VAL A 32 13.35 -13.15 -5.78
C VAL A 32 13.42 -13.32 -4.26
N GLY A 33 14.13 -14.34 -3.76
CA GLY A 33 14.28 -14.55 -2.32
C GLY A 33 15.06 -13.41 -1.64
N LEU A 34 16.11 -12.91 -2.32
CA LEU A 34 16.82 -11.73 -1.87
C LEU A 34 15.94 -10.48 -1.88
N LYS A 35 15.12 -10.28 -2.92
CA LYS A 35 14.17 -9.17 -3.00
C LYS A 35 13.17 -9.19 -1.86
N ILE A 36 12.57 -10.35 -1.58
CA ILE A 36 11.66 -10.53 -0.44
C ILE A 36 12.34 -10.19 0.88
N ASN A 37 13.58 -10.66 1.10
CA ASN A 37 14.33 -10.33 2.33
C ASN A 37 14.61 -8.82 2.46
N VAL A 38 14.88 -8.13 1.35
CA VAL A 38 15.07 -6.69 1.34
C VAL A 38 13.76 -5.97 1.67
N LEU A 39 12.65 -6.37 1.06
CA LEU A 39 11.33 -5.83 1.36
C LEU A 39 10.96 -6.04 2.83
N ALA A 40 11.21 -7.22 3.40
CA ALA A 40 10.99 -7.49 4.82
C ALA A 40 11.81 -6.58 5.74
N ALA A 41 13.06 -6.27 5.36
CA ALA A 41 13.87 -5.31 6.09
C ALA A 41 13.31 -3.89 6.00
N LEU A 42 12.79 -3.49 4.83
CA LEU A 42 12.12 -2.20 4.64
C LEU A 42 10.80 -2.12 5.42
N CYS A 43 10.01 -3.19 5.44
CA CYS A 43 8.80 -3.31 6.25
C CYS A 43 9.11 -3.14 7.74
N ALA A 44 10.14 -3.85 8.24
CA ALA A 44 10.58 -3.71 9.62
C ALA A 44 11.02 -2.27 9.97
N LEU A 45 11.70 -1.58 9.05
CA LEU A 45 12.03 -0.16 9.22
C LEU A 45 10.79 0.74 9.21
N ALA A 46 9.85 0.48 8.30
CA ALA A 46 8.60 1.22 8.18
C ALA A 46 7.72 1.11 9.44
N GLN A 47 7.83 0.02 10.21
CA GLN A 47 7.10 -0.13 11.47
C GLN A 47 7.59 0.83 12.59
N HIS A 48 8.70 1.54 12.38
CA HIS A 48 9.28 2.45 13.35
C HIS A 48 9.27 3.90 12.85
N GLU A 49 8.89 4.85 13.74
CA GLU A 49 8.78 6.28 13.41
C GLU A 49 10.09 6.87 12.84
N HIS A 50 11.24 6.39 13.32
CA HIS A 50 12.56 6.84 12.89
C HIS A 50 12.99 6.21 11.55
N GLY A 51 12.35 5.12 11.10
CA GLY A 51 12.66 4.50 9.82
C GLY A 51 12.07 5.30 8.65
N ILE A 52 10.95 5.95 8.89
CA ILE A 52 10.20 6.71 7.88
C ILE A 52 11.01 7.84 7.23
N PRO A 53 11.67 8.76 7.97
CA PRO A 53 12.51 9.79 7.35
C PRO A 53 13.61 9.18 6.47
N LEU A 54 14.22 8.09 6.91
CA LEU A 54 15.29 7.41 6.17
C LEU A 54 14.77 6.80 4.87
N MET A 55 13.59 6.19 4.92
CA MET A 55 12.94 5.62 3.74
C MET A 55 12.55 6.72 2.74
N LYS A 56 12.08 7.88 3.22
CA LYS A 56 11.82 9.05 2.36
C LYS A 56 13.10 9.54 1.69
N ASP A 57 14.15 9.76 2.46
CA ASP A 57 15.43 10.29 1.96
C ASP A 57 16.13 9.34 0.98
N ALA A 58 15.89 8.04 1.12
CA ALA A 58 16.41 7.02 0.22
C ALA A 58 15.53 6.79 -1.03
N GLY A 59 14.34 7.39 -1.12
CA GLY A 59 13.41 7.20 -2.24
C GLY A 59 12.79 5.80 -2.29
N VAL A 60 12.55 5.20 -1.12
CA VAL A 60 11.99 3.84 -1.04
C VAL A 60 10.59 3.76 -1.63
N ASP A 61 9.77 4.78 -1.42
CA ASP A 61 8.40 4.84 -1.94
C ASP A 61 8.33 4.79 -3.47
N ASP A 62 9.22 5.46 -4.19
CA ASP A 62 9.31 5.36 -5.66
C ASP A 62 9.66 3.93 -6.11
N MET A 63 10.62 3.30 -5.43
CA MET A 63 11.01 1.92 -5.74
C MET A 63 9.85 0.94 -5.51
N LEU A 64 9.16 1.04 -4.37
CA LEU A 64 8.05 0.15 -4.04
C LEU A 64 6.89 0.32 -5.02
N LEU A 65 6.58 1.55 -5.44
CA LEU A 65 5.52 1.80 -6.42
C LEU A 65 5.85 1.17 -7.78
N SER A 66 7.09 1.31 -8.25
CA SER A 66 7.55 0.66 -9.47
C SER A 66 7.44 -0.87 -9.38
N LEU A 67 7.82 -1.46 -8.25
CA LEU A 67 7.77 -2.91 -8.05
C LEU A 67 6.34 -3.45 -7.99
N LEU A 68 5.41 -2.70 -7.39
CA LEU A 68 4.02 -3.13 -7.27
C LEU A 68 3.35 -3.26 -8.65
N GLU A 69 3.74 -2.42 -9.62
CA GLU A 69 3.26 -2.51 -11.01
C GLU A 69 3.78 -3.76 -11.74
N ASP A 70 5.02 -4.15 -11.47
CA ASP A 70 5.74 -5.19 -12.22
C ASP A 70 5.73 -6.55 -11.51
N SER A 71 5.22 -6.63 -10.28
CA SER A 71 5.28 -7.86 -9.49
C SER A 71 4.41 -8.96 -10.09
N VAL A 72 5.04 -10.12 -10.30
CA VAL A 72 4.36 -11.36 -10.75
C VAL A 72 4.45 -12.48 -9.71
N ASP A 73 5.22 -12.28 -8.64
CA ASP A 73 5.40 -13.25 -7.57
C ASP A 73 4.52 -12.88 -6.37
N ALA A 74 3.68 -13.82 -5.93
CA ALA A 74 2.70 -13.57 -4.87
C ALA A 74 3.35 -13.26 -3.51
N ASN A 75 4.48 -13.89 -3.18
CA ASN A 75 5.16 -13.64 -1.91
C ASN A 75 5.83 -12.25 -1.93
N MET A 76 6.39 -11.86 -3.08
CA MET A 76 6.93 -10.52 -3.27
C MET A 76 5.83 -9.45 -3.21
N GLU A 77 4.67 -9.71 -3.82
CA GLU A 77 3.51 -8.83 -3.76
C GLU A 77 2.99 -8.67 -2.32
N GLU A 78 2.90 -9.77 -1.56
CA GLU A 78 2.52 -9.74 -0.14
C GLU A 78 3.47 -8.84 0.67
N GLU A 79 4.78 -9.00 0.53
CA GLU A 79 5.74 -8.19 1.27
C GLU A 79 5.74 -6.72 0.83
N LEU A 80 5.47 -6.45 -0.46
CA LEU A 80 5.28 -5.09 -0.99
C LEU A 80 4.07 -4.41 -0.32
N VAL A 81 2.91 -5.08 -0.29
CA VAL A 81 1.70 -4.48 0.30
C VAL A 81 1.80 -4.37 1.82
N ASP A 82 2.53 -5.27 2.49
CA ASP A 82 2.86 -5.16 3.91
C ASP A 82 3.71 -3.92 4.19
N THR A 83 4.73 -3.68 3.37
CA THR A 83 5.59 -2.49 3.48
C THR A 83 4.79 -1.21 3.26
N PHE A 84 3.91 -1.16 2.25
CA PHE A 84 3.01 -0.02 2.03
C PHE A 84 2.07 0.21 3.21
N CYS A 85 1.48 -0.86 3.76
CA CYS A 85 0.63 -0.77 4.92
C CYS A 85 1.40 -0.20 6.12
N ALA A 86 2.61 -0.69 6.38
CA ALA A 86 3.46 -0.19 7.46
C ALA A 86 3.81 1.29 7.28
N MET A 87 4.11 1.74 6.05
CA MET A 87 4.35 3.15 5.76
C MET A 87 3.08 4.01 5.93
N ALA A 88 1.93 3.51 5.48
CA ALA A 88 0.65 4.25 5.52
C ALA A 88 0.12 4.48 6.95
N VAL A 89 0.55 3.68 7.93
CA VAL A 89 0.23 3.92 9.35
C VAL A 89 0.69 5.32 9.78
N HIS A 90 1.82 5.79 9.27
CA HIS A 90 2.40 7.08 9.65
C HIS A 90 1.75 8.23 8.88
N GLU A 91 1.10 9.14 9.59
CA GLU A 91 0.38 10.28 8.99
C GLU A 91 1.29 11.13 8.10
N ASP A 92 2.55 11.31 8.50
CA ASP A 92 3.55 12.07 7.76
C ASP A 92 3.95 11.43 6.42
N MET A 93 3.69 10.13 6.22
CA MET A 93 3.94 9.44 4.95
C MET A 93 2.79 9.56 3.97
N ARG A 94 1.56 9.67 4.45
CA ARG A 94 0.35 9.58 3.62
C ARG A 94 0.34 10.64 2.51
N PRO A 95 0.69 11.92 2.73
CA PRO A 95 0.73 12.91 1.65
C PRO A 95 1.70 12.55 0.53
N CYS A 96 2.87 11.99 0.88
CA CYS A 96 3.88 11.57 -0.11
C CYS A 96 3.37 10.40 -0.95
N LEU A 97 2.78 9.39 -0.29
CA LEU A 97 2.20 8.23 -0.96
C LEU A 97 1.02 8.61 -1.87
N LEU A 98 0.14 9.50 -1.40
CA LEU A 98 -0.97 10.04 -2.20
C LEU A 98 -0.46 10.77 -3.43
N GLN A 99 0.47 11.72 -3.26
CA GLN A 99 1.04 12.50 -4.36
C GLN A 99 1.68 11.62 -5.46
N LYS A 100 2.22 10.46 -5.07
CA LYS A 100 2.84 9.50 -5.99
C LYS A 100 1.86 8.48 -6.58
N GLY A 101 0.56 8.61 -6.31
CA GLY A 101 -0.48 7.77 -6.89
C GLY A 101 -0.60 6.38 -6.26
N ALA A 102 -0.12 6.20 -5.01
CA ALA A 102 -0.18 4.91 -4.34
C ALA A 102 -1.60 4.33 -4.24
N VAL A 103 -2.62 5.18 -4.14
CA VAL A 103 -4.02 4.73 -4.11
C VAL A 103 -4.41 4.00 -5.39
N TYR A 104 -4.08 4.55 -6.57
CA TYR A 104 -4.37 3.88 -7.84
C TYR A 104 -3.64 2.55 -7.97
N LYS A 105 -2.37 2.50 -7.56
CA LYS A 105 -1.56 1.28 -7.61
C LYS A 105 -2.12 0.22 -6.67
N LEU A 106 -2.32 0.54 -5.40
CA LEU A 106 -2.92 -0.39 -4.43
C LEU A 106 -4.33 -0.84 -4.85
N ALA A 107 -5.15 0.06 -5.41
CA ALA A 107 -6.51 -0.28 -5.85
C ALA A 107 -6.53 -1.36 -6.95
N ALA A 108 -5.50 -1.44 -7.79
CA ALA A 108 -5.40 -2.50 -8.80
C ALA A 108 -5.31 -3.91 -8.17
N HIS A 109 -4.81 -4.01 -6.94
CA HIS A 109 -4.65 -5.28 -6.21
C HIS A 109 -5.87 -5.65 -5.34
N LEU A 110 -6.93 -4.83 -5.32
CA LEU A 110 -8.19 -5.19 -4.63
C LEU A 110 -8.84 -6.46 -5.20
N ALA A 111 -8.53 -6.81 -6.45
CA ALA A 111 -9.03 -8.00 -7.11
C ALA A 111 -8.13 -9.25 -6.93
N SER A 112 -7.07 -9.16 -6.12
CA SER A 112 -6.16 -10.28 -5.86
C SER A 112 -6.91 -11.52 -5.34
N GLU A 113 -6.47 -12.70 -5.76
CA GLU A 113 -7.01 -13.97 -5.28
C GLU A 113 -6.46 -14.34 -3.89
N SER A 114 -5.37 -13.69 -3.45
CA SER A 114 -4.82 -13.88 -2.11
C SER A 114 -5.61 -13.05 -1.09
N PRO A 115 -6.26 -13.69 -0.09
CA PRO A 115 -6.94 -12.97 0.98
C PRO A 115 -5.98 -12.09 1.79
N GLU A 116 -4.74 -12.53 2.00
CA GLU A 116 -3.73 -11.80 2.76
C GLU A 116 -3.36 -10.49 2.07
N ILE A 117 -3.06 -10.55 0.76
CA ILE A 117 -2.81 -9.36 -0.06
C ILE A 117 -4.03 -8.44 -0.04
N CYS A 118 -5.24 -8.99 -0.23
CA CYS A 118 -6.47 -8.21 -0.25
C CYS A 118 -6.70 -7.46 1.07
N VAL A 119 -6.54 -8.11 2.22
CA VAL A 119 -6.65 -7.47 3.54
C VAL A 119 -5.63 -6.33 3.68
N ARG A 120 -4.38 -6.55 3.28
CA ARG A 120 -3.31 -5.56 3.42
C ARG A 120 -3.51 -4.35 2.52
N VAL A 121 -3.93 -4.58 1.28
CA VAL A 121 -4.35 -3.52 0.35
C VAL A 121 -5.51 -2.71 0.94
N LEU A 122 -6.54 -3.38 1.47
CA LEU A 122 -7.68 -2.71 2.10
C LEU A 122 -7.26 -1.87 3.31
N LEU A 123 -6.35 -2.38 4.16
CA LEU A 123 -5.83 -1.64 5.32
C LEU A 123 -5.03 -0.41 4.88
N ALA A 124 -4.12 -0.56 3.92
CA ALA A 124 -3.34 0.56 3.38
C ALA A 124 -4.23 1.62 2.75
N LEU A 125 -5.21 1.22 1.93
CA LEU A 125 -6.22 2.13 1.37
C LEU A 125 -7.08 2.78 2.44
N GLY A 126 -7.46 2.05 3.49
CA GLY A 126 -8.14 2.58 4.67
C GLY A 126 -7.38 3.72 5.33
N MET A 127 -6.07 3.56 5.52
CA MET A 127 -5.20 4.59 6.10
C MET A 127 -5.02 5.80 5.17
N LEU A 128 -4.81 5.56 3.87
CA LEU A 128 -4.60 6.63 2.89
C LEU A 128 -5.88 7.42 2.59
N CYS A 129 -7.03 6.76 2.56
CA CYS A 129 -8.30 7.36 2.12
C CYS A 129 -9.18 7.76 3.30
N GLY A 130 -9.10 7.13 4.47
CA GLY A 130 -10.09 7.28 5.55
C GLY A 130 -10.38 8.74 5.93
N SER A 131 -9.35 9.58 5.99
CA SER A 131 -9.46 11.03 6.28
C SER A 131 -9.00 11.95 5.14
N SER A 132 -8.62 11.41 3.98
CA SER A 132 -8.13 12.19 2.84
C SER A 132 -9.19 12.29 1.74
N VAL A 133 -9.72 13.49 1.53
CA VAL A 133 -10.64 13.75 0.40
C VAL A 133 -9.98 13.44 -0.93
N GLU A 134 -8.70 13.78 -1.09
CA GLU A 134 -7.92 13.47 -2.29
C GLU A 134 -7.83 11.96 -2.50
N GLY A 135 -7.38 11.20 -1.49
CA GLY A 135 -7.30 9.75 -1.57
C GLY A 135 -8.64 9.07 -1.82
N GLN A 136 -9.73 9.57 -1.22
CA GLN A 136 -11.08 9.08 -1.50
C GLN A 136 -11.47 9.32 -2.96
N LEU A 137 -11.13 10.49 -3.51
CA LEU A 137 -11.43 10.83 -4.90
C LEU A 137 -10.60 9.99 -5.88
N GLU A 138 -9.34 9.71 -5.55
CA GLU A 138 -8.49 8.79 -6.30
C GLU A 138 -9.06 7.37 -6.28
N LEU A 139 -9.39 6.84 -5.11
CA LEU A 139 -9.95 5.50 -4.98
C LEU A 139 -11.29 5.35 -5.70
N ALA A 140 -12.15 6.38 -5.65
CA ALA A 140 -13.43 6.38 -6.36
C ALA A 140 -13.27 6.40 -7.89
N LYS A 141 -12.17 6.98 -8.40
CA LYS A 141 -11.85 7.06 -9.84
C LYS A 141 -11.00 5.90 -10.33
N ALA A 142 -10.33 5.19 -9.44
CA ALA A 142 -9.50 4.05 -9.79
C ALA A 142 -10.32 2.98 -10.52
N GLU A 143 -9.79 2.51 -11.64
CA GLU A 143 -10.48 1.57 -12.53
C GLU A 143 -10.86 0.30 -11.76
N GLY A 144 -12.14 -0.08 -11.82
CA GLY A 144 -12.65 -1.28 -11.15
C GLY A 144 -12.71 -1.23 -9.62
N ALA A 145 -12.14 -0.22 -8.96
CA ALA A 145 -11.99 -0.19 -7.49
C ALA A 145 -13.34 -0.19 -6.76
N VAL A 146 -14.29 0.66 -7.17
CA VAL A 146 -15.64 0.70 -6.59
C VAL A 146 -16.34 -0.65 -6.72
N LYS A 147 -16.20 -1.32 -7.86
CA LYS A 147 -16.78 -2.65 -8.10
C LYS A 147 -16.11 -3.72 -7.24
N ALA A 148 -14.79 -3.65 -7.10
CA ALA A 148 -14.03 -4.55 -6.25
C ALA A 148 -14.49 -4.42 -4.79
N LEU A 149 -14.62 -3.19 -4.26
CA LEU A 149 -15.12 -2.96 -2.90
C LEU A 149 -16.52 -3.57 -2.68
N VAL A 150 -17.46 -3.36 -3.61
CA VAL A 150 -18.81 -3.96 -3.52
C VAL A 150 -18.75 -5.48 -3.50
N LYS A 151 -17.88 -6.11 -4.30
CA LYS A 151 -17.68 -7.57 -4.27
C LYS A 151 -17.08 -8.02 -2.93
N LEU A 152 -16.08 -7.31 -2.43
CA LEU A 152 -15.38 -7.65 -1.18
C LEU A 152 -16.27 -7.51 0.05
N MET A 153 -17.26 -6.62 0.04
CA MET A 153 -18.32 -6.56 1.06
C MET A 153 -19.14 -7.86 1.19
N LEU A 154 -19.09 -8.74 0.18
CA LEU A 154 -19.75 -10.05 0.19
C LEU A 154 -18.78 -11.19 0.56
N SER A 155 -17.53 -10.89 0.91
CA SER A 155 -16.52 -11.90 1.28
C SER A 155 -16.98 -12.76 2.47
N ASN A 156 -16.48 -13.99 2.56
CA ASN A 156 -16.65 -14.81 3.77
C ASN A 156 -15.64 -14.44 4.86
N ASP A 157 -14.54 -13.79 4.48
CA ASP A 157 -13.57 -13.23 5.42
C ASP A 157 -14.16 -11.98 6.08
N HIS A 158 -14.13 -11.97 7.42
CA HIS A 158 -14.75 -10.91 8.21
C HIS A 158 -14.01 -9.58 8.07
N ASP A 159 -12.68 -9.61 8.02
CA ASP A 159 -11.86 -8.40 7.98
C ASP A 159 -11.95 -7.75 6.61
N ILE A 160 -11.84 -8.54 5.53
CA ILE A 160 -12.07 -8.07 4.16
C ILE A 160 -13.46 -7.41 4.05
N LYS A 161 -14.49 -8.10 4.53
CA LYS A 161 -15.88 -7.61 4.49
C LYS A 161 -16.04 -6.29 5.23
N SER A 162 -15.53 -6.21 6.46
CA SER A 162 -15.70 -5.02 7.30
C SER A 162 -14.96 -3.83 6.70
N ILE A 163 -13.68 -3.99 6.34
CA ILE A 163 -12.86 -2.89 5.83
C ILE A 163 -13.39 -2.40 4.48
N ALA A 164 -13.78 -3.32 3.58
CA ALA A 164 -14.37 -2.95 2.29
C ALA A 164 -15.67 -2.16 2.45
N ARG A 165 -16.54 -2.55 3.40
CA ARG A 165 -17.77 -1.82 3.70
C ARG A 165 -17.47 -0.43 4.24
N ASP A 166 -16.51 -0.31 5.14
CA ASP A 166 -16.19 0.96 5.78
C ASP A 166 -15.56 1.94 4.77
N LEU A 167 -14.67 1.45 3.90
CA LEU A 167 -14.13 2.21 2.76
C LEU A 167 -15.24 2.64 1.79
N PHE A 168 -16.09 1.70 1.33
CA PHE A 168 -17.19 2.04 0.42
C PHE A 168 -18.18 3.04 1.04
N GLY A 169 -18.48 2.88 2.33
CA GLY A 169 -19.31 3.81 3.10
C GLY A 169 -18.69 5.20 3.18
N THR A 170 -17.37 5.29 3.38
CA THR A 170 -16.63 6.56 3.35
C THR A 170 -16.77 7.24 1.99
N LEU A 171 -16.55 6.51 0.89
CA LEU A 171 -16.69 7.04 -0.46
C LEU A 171 -18.13 7.46 -0.80
N SER A 172 -19.12 6.71 -0.31
CA SER A 172 -20.54 6.95 -0.64
C SER A 172 -21.16 8.07 0.19
N SER A 173 -20.62 8.34 1.38
CA SER A 173 -21.09 9.41 2.27
C SER A 173 -20.40 10.76 2.02
N ASN A 174 -19.21 10.77 1.42
CA ASN A 174 -18.54 12.00 1.04
C ASN A 174 -19.21 12.64 -0.19
N GLN A 175 -19.60 13.92 -0.06
CA GLN A 175 -20.33 14.68 -1.08
C GLN A 175 -19.58 14.84 -2.41
N GLN A 176 -18.25 14.82 -2.39
CA GLN A 176 -17.39 14.98 -3.58
C GLN A 176 -17.21 13.66 -4.34
N THR A 177 -17.11 12.54 -3.62
CA THR A 177 -16.90 11.22 -4.22
C THR A 177 -18.19 10.51 -4.57
N ARG A 178 -19.29 10.79 -3.85
CA ARG A 178 -20.59 10.15 -4.07
C ARG A 178 -21.07 10.19 -5.53
N PRO A 179 -21.04 11.33 -6.25
CA PRO A 179 -21.46 11.35 -7.66
C PRO A 179 -20.60 10.43 -8.55
N VAL A 180 -19.30 10.34 -8.25
CA VAL A 180 -18.35 9.46 -8.94
C VAL A 180 -18.70 8.00 -8.66
N VAL A 181 -18.91 7.63 -7.39
CA VAL A 181 -19.33 6.28 -7.00
C VAL A 181 -20.64 5.89 -7.69
N GLU A 182 -21.65 6.77 -7.69
CA GLU A 182 -22.92 6.52 -8.38
C GLU A 182 -22.73 6.32 -9.89
N GLN A 183 -21.87 7.12 -10.53
CA GLN A 183 -21.54 6.96 -11.94
C GLN A 183 -20.86 5.61 -12.20
N MET A 184 -19.83 5.28 -11.43
CA MET A 184 -19.08 4.03 -11.58
C MET A 184 -19.96 2.80 -11.36
N MET A 185 -20.96 2.89 -10.48
CA MET A 185 -21.94 1.83 -10.28
C MET A 185 -22.91 1.68 -11.47
N ARG A 186 -23.39 2.78 -12.06
CA ARG A 186 -24.30 2.76 -13.23
C ARG A 186 -23.63 2.25 -14.50
N SER A 187 -22.34 2.55 -14.69
CA SER A 187 -21.55 2.04 -15.82
C SER A 187 -21.40 0.51 -15.83
N ASN A 188 -21.81 -0.19 -14.77
CA ASN A 188 -21.75 -1.65 -14.65
C ASN A 188 -23.05 -2.38 -15.06
N GLU A 189 -24.11 -1.67 -15.45
CA GLU A 189 -25.40 -2.27 -15.85
C GLU A 189 -25.55 -2.48 -17.37
N ASN A 190 -24.52 -2.13 -18.17
CA ASN A 190 -24.43 -2.38 -19.62
C ASN A 190 -23.31 -3.35 -19.96
#